data_AF-A0A960M3A2-F1
#
_entry.id   AF-A0A960M3A2-F1
#
_cell.length_a   1.000
_cell.length_b   1.000
_cell.length_c   1.000
_cell.angle_alpha   90.00
_cell.angle_beta   90.00
_cell.angle_gamma   90.00
#
_symmetry.space_group_name_H-M   'P 1'
#
loop_
_entity.id
_entity.type
_entity.pdbx_description
1 polymer ?
#
loop_
_entity_poly.entity_id
_entity_poly.type
_entity_poly.pdbx_seq_one_letter_code
_entity_poly.pdbx_strand_id
1 'polypeptide(L)'
;MKFKIALVLFLLNLTLSLRANQETFSLHAETLSAKTVKNSSTYGKLESFDPGHHKTIIRISHLPNAESYILRWERPLLIQKEHFQKYSREMLLRNGDFLGENGAIIAISSRGFLPGEKVNLRLETEDGKMLSQKIDLFPHPLVLEIRGGQSKFKGELTCMNPTRYEIFLEGIQTYEKLKIASDSSGEHLENDLYYTQGSCIALMPGVIGKEGGFCDLSITRQKGDKFELKLPWGKELLGYLEGEREPMVLGFSSVAIEKRGLK
;
A
#
# COMPACT_ATOMS: atom_id res chain seq x y z
N MET A 1 37.65 -20.26 -41.12
CA MET A 1 36.26 -20.43 -40.63
C MET A 1 36.16 -20.47 -39.10
N LYS A 2 36.99 -21.25 -38.39
CA LYS A 2 36.95 -21.39 -36.92
C LYS A 2 37.12 -20.09 -36.11
N PHE A 3 37.94 -19.14 -36.59
CA PHE A 3 38.18 -17.86 -35.89
C PHE A 3 36.97 -16.92 -35.87
N LYS A 4 36.13 -16.94 -36.92
CA LYS A 4 34.92 -16.11 -36.98
C LYS A 4 33.84 -16.59 -36.00
N ILE A 5 33.74 -17.90 -35.77
CA ILE A 5 32.75 -18.48 -34.84
C ILE A 5 33.14 -18.16 -33.39
N ALA A 6 34.44 -18.24 -33.04
CA ALA A 6 34.92 -17.90 -31.70
C ALA A 6 34.70 -16.41 -31.35
N LEU A 7 34.92 -15.50 -32.31
CA LEU A 7 34.69 -14.06 -32.09
C LEU A 7 33.20 -13.75 -31.89
N VAL A 8 32.31 -14.39 -32.65
CA VAL A 8 30.86 -14.22 -32.51
C VAL A 8 30.38 -14.73 -31.16
N LEU A 9 30.87 -15.90 -30.71
CA LEU A 9 30.53 -16.45 -29.39
C LEU A 9 31.08 -15.60 -28.23
N PHE A 10 32.26 -15.00 -28.40
CA PHE A 10 32.81 -14.07 -27.41
C PHE A 10 31.97 -12.79 -27.30
N LEU A 11 31.56 -12.20 -28.43
CA LEU A 11 30.70 -11.01 -28.46
C LEU A 11 29.28 -11.30 -27.94
N LEU A 12 28.73 -12.48 -28.20
CA LEU A 12 27.46 -12.94 -27.61
C LEU A 12 27.56 -13.09 -26.09
N ASN A 13 28.64 -13.68 -25.57
CA ASN A 13 28.85 -13.78 -24.13
C ASN A 13 29.10 -12.41 -23.49
N LEU A 14 29.82 -11.50 -24.16
CA LEU A 14 30.03 -10.13 -23.68
C LEU A 14 28.69 -9.36 -23.59
N THR A 15 27.84 -9.48 -24.61
CA THR A 15 26.53 -8.80 -24.63
C THR A 15 25.52 -9.43 -23.64
N LEU A 16 25.58 -10.74 -23.43
CA LEU A 16 24.80 -11.42 -22.38
C LEU A 16 25.24 -11.00 -20.97
N SER A 17 26.55 -10.85 -20.75
CA SER A 17 27.11 -10.37 -19.47
C SER A 17 26.77 -8.90 -19.21
N LEU A 18 26.79 -8.07 -20.25
CA LEU A 18 26.39 -6.66 -20.18
C LEU A 18 24.87 -6.48 -19.93
N ARG A 19 24.03 -7.41 -20.38
CA ARG A 19 22.58 -7.41 -20.09
C ARG A 19 22.25 -7.98 -18.71
N ALA A 20 23.03 -8.94 -18.21
CA ALA A 20 22.80 -9.55 -16.90
C ALA A 20 23.06 -8.62 -15.71
N ASN A 21 23.79 -7.51 -15.92
CA ASN A 21 24.15 -6.56 -14.88
C ASN A 21 23.44 -5.20 -14.98
N GLN A 22 22.44 -5.10 -15.85
CA GLN A 22 21.61 -3.90 -15.90
C GLN A 22 20.50 -4.05 -14.87
N GLU A 23 20.81 -3.66 -13.63
CA GLU A 23 19.85 -3.67 -12.54
C GLU A 23 18.62 -2.85 -12.94
N THR A 24 17.46 -3.51 -13.01
CA THR A 24 16.24 -2.92 -13.56
C THR A 24 15.56 -2.04 -12.52
N PHE A 25 15.25 -0.80 -12.89
CA PHE A 25 14.40 0.10 -12.10
C PHE A 25 13.18 -0.65 -11.56
N SER A 26 13.02 -0.64 -10.24
CA SER A 26 11.94 -1.37 -9.56
C SER A 26 11.45 -0.62 -8.33
N LEU A 27 10.19 -0.87 -7.98
CA LEU A 27 9.52 -0.32 -6.81
C LEU A 27 9.24 -1.44 -5.82
N HIS A 28 9.55 -1.21 -4.54
CA HIS A 28 9.18 -2.09 -3.46
C HIS A 28 8.40 -1.31 -2.41
N ALA A 29 7.15 -1.69 -2.17
CA ALA A 29 6.29 -1.06 -1.18
C ALA A 29 6.14 -1.90 0.09
N GLU A 30 6.15 -1.25 1.23
CA GLU A 30 5.87 -1.84 2.53
C GLU A 30 4.96 -0.91 3.34
N THR A 31 3.84 -1.42 3.84
CA THR A 31 2.93 -0.63 4.68
C THR A 31 3.13 -0.94 6.15
N LEU A 32 3.55 0.07 6.90
CA LEU A 32 3.78 0.02 8.33
C LEU A 32 2.54 0.50 9.08
N SER A 33 2.16 -0.22 10.14
CA SER A 33 1.09 0.21 11.04
C SER A 33 1.46 1.49 11.78
N ALA A 34 0.47 2.31 12.18
CA ALA A 34 0.71 3.50 12.99
C ALA A 34 1.52 3.18 14.27
N LYS A 35 1.23 2.03 14.90
CA LYS A 35 1.98 1.53 16.06
C LYS A 35 3.44 1.20 15.71
N THR A 36 3.66 0.55 14.57
CA THR A 36 5.02 0.22 14.08
C THR A 36 5.81 1.49 13.79
N VAL A 37 5.20 2.47 13.13
CA VAL A 37 5.81 3.77 12.81
C VAL A 37 6.22 4.47 14.11
N LYS A 38 5.28 4.64 15.05
CA LYS A 38 5.51 5.30 16.35
C LYS A 38 6.67 4.69 17.15
N ASN A 39 6.83 3.36 17.10
CA ASN A 39 7.85 2.65 17.88
C ASN A 39 9.17 2.42 17.11
N SER A 40 9.25 2.82 15.85
CA SER A 40 10.44 2.63 15.02
C SER A 40 11.44 3.77 15.24
N SER A 41 12.72 3.45 15.44
CA SER A 41 13.81 4.44 15.42
C SER A 41 14.00 5.09 14.05
N THR A 42 13.70 4.34 12.98
CA THR A 42 13.85 4.74 11.58
C THR A 42 12.66 5.59 11.14
N TYR A 43 11.44 5.10 11.35
CA TYR A 43 10.21 5.72 10.85
C TYR A 43 9.49 6.60 11.86
N GLY A 44 9.91 6.63 13.12
CA GLY A 44 9.25 7.41 14.18
C GLY A 44 9.12 8.89 13.85
N LYS A 45 10.03 9.44 13.04
CA LYS A 45 9.95 10.82 12.56
C LYS A 45 8.73 11.07 11.65
N LEU A 46 8.20 10.06 10.97
CA LEU A 46 6.99 10.20 10.14
C LEU A 46 5.74 10.44 10.98
N GLU A 47 5.76 10.05 12.26
CA GLU A 47 4.66 10.28 13.20
C GLU A 47 4.43 11.78 13.46
N SER A 48 5.49 12.62 13.43
CA SER A 48 5.32 14.07 13.63
C SER A 48 4.65 14.78 12.46
N PHE A 49 4.66 14.18 11.26
CA PHE A 49 4.03 14.77 10.08
C PHE A 49 2.56 14.37 9.98
N ASP A 50 2.24 13.11 10.26
CA ASP A 50 0.88 12.63 10.21
C ASP A 50 0.61 11.52 11.26
N PRO A 51 0.35 11.92 12.52
CA PRO A 51 0.27 10.99 13.65
C PRO A 51 -0.94 10.07 13.56
N GLY A 52 -0.79 8.84 14.05
CA GLY A 52 -1.90 7.88 14.14
C GLY A 52 -2.31 7.20 12.83
N HIS A 53 -1.61 7.46 11.72
CA HIS A 53 -1.91 6.88 10.41
C HIS A 53 -0.84 5.88 9.96
N HIS A 54 -1.24 4.86 9.18
CA HIS A 54 -0.30 3.95 8.54
C HIS A 54 0.60 4.71 7.56
N LYS A 55 1.78 4.16 7.28
CA LYS A 55 2.74 4.73 6.34
C LYS A 55 3.17 3.66 5.35
N THR A 56 2.99 3.93 4.07
CA THR A 56 3.50 3.08 2.99
C THR A 56 4.84 3.64 2.52
N ILE A 57 5.90 2.86 2.72
CA ILE A 57 7.27 3.18 2.31
C ILE A 57 7.52 2.53 0.96
N ILE A 58 7.81 3.34 -0.05
CA ILE A 58 8.12 2.88 -1.41
C ILE A 58 9.60 3.13 -1.65
N ARG A 59 10.36 2.04 -1.70
CA ARG A 59 11.79 2.04 -1.99
C ARG A 59 11.99 1.90 -3.49
N ILE A 60 12.84 2.75 -4.04
CA ILE A 60 13.14 2.79 -5.46
C ILE A 60 14.55 2.25 -5.67
N SER A 61 14.64 1.08 -6.28
CA SER A 61 15.92 0.49 -6.66
C SER A 61 16.28 0.89 -8.08
N HIS A 62 17.56 1.22 -8.31
CA HIS A 62 18.10 1.57 -9.62
C HIS A 62 17.36 2.75 -10.27
N LEU A 63 17.15 3.83 -9.50
CA LEU A 63 16.46 5.05 -9.93
C LEU A 63 17.08 5.59 -11.24
N PRO A 64 16.35 5.61 -12.38
CA PRO A 64 16.86 6.05 -13.68
C PRO A 64 17.46 7.45 -13.60
N ASN A 65 18.52 7.77 -14.35
CA ASN A 65 19.13 9.11 -14.29
C ASN A 65 18.28 10.16 -15.03
N ALA A 66 17.31 10.74 -14.34
CA ALA A 66 16.44 11.82 -14.81
C ALA A 66 16.40 12.94 -13.77
N GLU A 67 16.15 14.18 -14.20
CA GLU A 67 16.04 15.34 -13.30
C GLU A 67 14.74 15.26 -12.46
N SER A 68 13.66 14.78 -13.08
CA SER A 68 12.33 14.75 -12.48
C SER A 68 11.54 13.49 -12.81
N TYR A 69 10.62 13.17 -11.91
CA TYR A 69 9.74 12.01 -11.96
C TYR A 69 8.31 12.44 -11.68
N ILE A 70 7.36 11.70 -12.23
CA ILE A 70 5.94 11.85 -11.98
C ILE A 70 5.46 10.58 -11.28
N LEU A 71 4.98 10.75 -10.04
CA LEU A 71 4.22 9.74 -9.33
C LEU A 71 2.75 9.91 -9.68
N ARG A 72 2.10 8.88 -10.20
CA ARG A 72 0.67 8.86 -10.50
C ARG A 72 0.02 7.78 -9.65
N TRP A 73 -1.18 8.05 -9.17
CA TRP A 73 -1.97 7.01 -8.50
C TRP A 73 -3.41 7.02 -8.97
N GLU A 74 -3.91 5.80 -9.17
CA GLU A 74 -5.27 5.51 -9.57
C GLU A 74 -5.97 4.82 -8.42
N ARG A 75 -7.19 5.28 -8.14
CA ARG A 75 -8.06 4.77 -7.07
C ARG A 75 -9.31 4.16 -7.72
N PRO A 76 -9.31 2.87 -8.07
CA PRO A 76 -10.35 2.29 -8.93
C PRO A 76 -11.78 2.42 -8.40
N LEU A 77 -11.93 2.53 -7.07
CA LEU A 77 -13.23 2.69 -6.41
C LEU A 77 -13.80 4.11 -6.53
N LEU A 78 -12.95 5.11 -6.80
CA LEU A 78 -13.34 6.50 -6.90
C LEU A 78 -13.29 6.94 -8.36
N ILE A 79 -14.42 7.46 -8.85
CA ILE A 79 -14.48 8.12 -10.16
C ILE A 79 -13.86 9.51 -10.02
N GLN A 80 -12.55 9.56 -9.83
CA GLN A 80 -11.77 10.79 -9.73
C GLN A 80 -10.77 10.91 -10.89
N LYS A 81 -10.35 12.15 -11.16
CA LYS A 81 -9.27 12.42 -12.11
C LYS A 81 -7.99 11.76 -11.58
N GLU A 82 -7.18 11.26 -12.51
CA GLU A 82 -5.84 10.77 -12.22
C GLU A 82 -5.07 11.81 -11.39
N HIS A 83 -4.62 11.41 -10.21
CA HIS A 83 -3.81 12.25 -9.35
C HIS A 83 -2.34 12.04 -9.66
N PHE A 84 -1.56 13.11 -9.61
CA PHE A 84 -0.12 13.03 -9.82
C PHE A 84 0.64 14.01 -8.95
N GLN A 85 1.91 13.69 -8.73
CA GLN A 85 2.84 14.53 -8.00
C GLN A 85 4.23 14.45 -8.63
N LYS A 86 4.87 15.60 -8.79
CA LYS A 86 6.22 15.68 -9.34
C LYS A 86 7.26 15.61 -8.24
N TYR A 87 8.34 14.87 -8.49
CA TYR A 87 9.48 14.72 -7.61
C TYR A 87 10.75 15.04 -8.38
N SER A 88 11.65 15.84 -7.78
CA SER A 88 13.04 15.88 -8.28
C SER A 88 13.81 14.67 -7.79
N ARG A 89 14.87 14.30 -8.50
CA ARG A 89 15.78 13.23 -8.06
C ARG A 89 16.33 13.47 -6.65
N GLU A 90 16.74 14.69 -6.36
CA GLU A 90 17.31 15.09 -5.07
C GLU A 90 16.28 14.95 -3.95
N MET A 91 15.01 15.26 -4.22
CA MET A 91 13.94 15.10 -3.24
C MET A 91 13.76 13.63 -2.85
N LEU A 92 13.74 12.71 -3.82
CA LEU A 92 13.61 11.28 -3.54
C LEU A 92 14.79 10.74 -2.72
N LEU A 93 16.01 11.19 -3.02
CA LEU A 93 17.21 10.79 -2.27
C LEU A 93 17.22 11.37 -0.85
N ARG A 94 16.85 12.66 -0.70
CA ARG A 94 16.73 13.30 0.63
C ARG A 94 15.71 12.62 1.53
N ASN A 95 14.64 12.07 0.97
CA ASN A 95 13.68 11.27 1.74
C ASN A 95 14.33 10.02 2.32
N GLY A 96 15.18 9.34 1.54
CA GLY A 96 16.00 8.21 2.02
C GLY A 96 16.90 8.62 3.17
N ASP A 97 17.70 9.68 2.96
CA ASP A 97 18.61 10.22 3.98
C ASP A 97 17.88 10.61 5.27
N PHE A 98 16.70 11.22 5.15
CA PHE A 98 15.87 11.62 6.29
C PHE A 98 15.45 10.42 7.16
N LEU A 99 15.12 9.31 6.50
CA LEU A 99 14.76 8.04 7.12
C LEU A 99 15.98 7.20 7.52
N GLY A 100 17.20 7.62 7.18
CA GLY A 100 18.41 6.84 7.43
C GLY A 100 18.48 5.58 6.55
N GLU A 101 17.85 5.61 5.38
CA GLU A 101 17.89 4.55 4.39
C GLU A 101 18.72 4.97 3.18
N ASN A 102 19.51 4.05 2.64
CA ASN A 102 20.27 4.30 1.44
C ASN A 102 19.35 4.21 0.21
N GLY A 103 19.22 5.29 -0.55
CA GLY A 103 18.52 5.30 -1.84
C GLY A 103 17.31 6.21 -1.88
N ALA A 104 16.53 6.07 -2.95
CA ALA A 104 15.39 6.93 -3.22
C ALA A 104 14.11 6.36 -2.60
N ILE A 105 13.37 7.19 -1.83
CA ILE A 105 12.18 6.77 -1.10
C ILE A 105 11.01 7.75 -1.30
N ILE A 106 9.80 7.19 -1.36
CA ILE A 106 8.53 7.90 -1.24
C ILE A 106 7.79 7.35 -0.02
N ALA A 107 7.20 8.24 0.79
CA ALA A 107 6.38 7.87 1.94
C ALA A 107 4.95 8.39 1.75
N ILE A 108 3.97 7.48 1.79
CA ILE A 108 2.55 7.80 1.61
C ILE A 108 1.83 7.55 2.93
N SER A 109 1.03 8.51 3.41
CA SER A 109 0.16 8.30 4.56
C SER A 109 -1.15 7.64 4.18
N SER A 110 -1.74 6.87 5.08
CA SER A 110 -3.06 6.26 4.86
C SER A 110 -4.24 7.23 5.00
N ARG A 111 -4.00 8.46 5.44
CA ARG A 111 -5.00 9.52 5.49
C ARG A 111 -5.54 9.81 4.08
N GLY A 112 -6.87 9.91 3.94
CA GLY A 112 -7.53 10.11 2.64
C GLY A 112 -7.82 8.83 1.87
N PHE A 113 -7.31 7.69 2.32
CA PHE A 113 -7.53 6.38 1.70
C PHE A 113 -8.54 5.56 2.50
N LEU A 114 -9.42 4.86 1.79
CA LEU A 114 -10.43 4.01 2.39
C LEU A 114 -9.77 2.75 2.96
N PRO A 115 -10.22 2.23 4.11
CA PRO A 115 -9.74 0.95 4.64
C PRO A 115 -9.95 -0.18 3.64
N GLY A 116 -8.89 -0.93 3.33
CA GLY A 116 -8.90 -2.04 2.38
C GLY A 116 -8.91 -1.62 0.91
N GLU A 117 -8.79 -0.34 0.58
CA GLU A 117 -8.72 0.12 -0.81
C GLU A 117 -7.39 -0.24 -1.46
N LYS A 118 -7.46 -0.90 -2.62
CA LYS A 118 -6.33 -1.08 -3.52
C LYS A 118 -6.10 0.20 -4.33
N VAL A 119 -4.86 0.65 -4.36
CA VAL A 119 -4.41 1.81 -5.14
C VAL A 119 -3.31 1.35 -6.08
N ASN A 120 -3.43 1.72 -7.36
CA ASN A 120 -2.42 1.43 -8.36
C ASN A 120 -1.51 2.65 -8.49
N LEU A 121 -0.22 2.47 -8.24
CA LEU A 121 0.76 3.53 -8.28
C LEU A 121 1.70 3.32 -9.47
N ARG A 122 2.02 4.40 -10.16
CA ARG A 122 2.95 4.42 -11.30
C ARG A 122 4.00 5.51 -11.09
N LEU A 123 5.28 5.15 -11.16
CA LEU A 123 6.37 6.11 -11.20
C LEU A 123 6.99 6.10 -12.60
N GLU A 124 7.14 7.27 -13.19
CA GLU A 124 7.71 7.46 -14.53
C GLU A 124 8.62 8.70 -14.57
N THR A 125 9.58 8.74 -15.49
CA THR A 125 10.35 9.96 -15.72
C THR A 125 9.50 11.00 -16.45
N GLU A 126 9.66 12.28 -16.12
CA GLU A 126 8.84 13.36 -16.72
C GLU A 126 9.03 13.48 -18.24
N ASP A 127 10.24 13.18 -18.73
CA ASP A 127 10.55 13.21 -20.16
C ASP A 127 9.82 12.12 -20.97
N GLY A 128 9.14 11.19 -20.30
CA GLY A 128 8.41 10.07 -20.90
C GLY A 128 9.30 9.08 -21.66
N LYS A 129 10.61 9.27 -21.64
CA LYS A 129 11.58 8.50 -22.44
C LYS A 129 12.17 7.32 -21.67
N MET A 130 12.02 7.26 -20.35
CA MET A 130 12.56 6.17 -19.53
C MET A 130 11.50 5.53 -18.62
N LEU A 131 11.45 4.20 -18.73
CA LEU A 131 10.98 3.19 -17.77
C LEU A 131 9.89 3.65 -16.79
N SER A 132 8.67 3.17 -16.99
CA SER A 132 7.59 3.25 -16.01
C SER A 132 7.55 1.98 -15.17
N GLN A 133 7.37 2.13 -13.86
CA GLN A 133 7.11 1.01 -12.96
C GLN A 133 5.78 1.20 -12.26
N LYS A 134 5.05 0.10 -12.12
CA LYS A 134 3.74 0.05 -11.47
C LYS A 134 3.78 -0.88 -10.26
N ILE A 135 3.06 -0.52 -9.22
CA ILE A 135 2.86 -1.36 -8.05
C ILE A 135 1.46 -1.14 -7.49
N ASP A 136 0.83 -2.21 -7.04
CA ASP A 136 -0.45 -2.15 -6.32
C ASP A 136 -0.17 -2.13 -4.83
N LEU A 137 -0.85 -1.27 -4.09
CA LEU A 137 -0.67 -1.12 -2.66
C LEU A 137 -1.98 -0.86 -1.94
N PHE A 138 -1.97 -1.07 -0.62
CA PHE A 138 -3.09 -0.81 0.28
C PHE A 138 -2.62 0.19 1.34
N PRO A 139 -2.84 1.51 1.15
CA PRO A 139 -2.34 2.51 2.08
C PRO A 139 -2.92 2.34 3.48
N HIS A 140 -4.19 1.94 3.54
CA HIS A 140 -4.93 1.66 4.77
C HIS A 140 -5.31 0.17 4.83
N PRO A 141 -4.38 -0.73 5.18
CA PRO A 141 -4.61 -2.16 5.08
C PRO A 141 -5.55 -2.67 6.16
N LEU A 142 -6.51 -3.52 5.78
CA LEU A 142 -7.34 -4.29 6.71
C LEU A 142 -6.70 -5.66 6.94
N VAL A 143 -5.70 -5.69 7.81
CA VAL A 143 -4.89 -6.90 8.05
C VAL A 143 -4.86 -7.25 9.53
N LEU A 144 -5.13 -8.51 9.83
CA LEU A 144 -4.89 -9.08 11.16
C LEU A 144 -4.05 -10.34 11.06
N GLU A 145 -3.14 -10.48 12.02
CA GLU A 145 -2.28 -11.64 12.14
C GLU A 145 -2.49 -12.25 13.52
N ILE A 146 -2.70 -13.57 13.57
CA ILE A 146 -2.80 -14.34 14.82
C ILE A 146 -1.67 -15.36 14.88
N ARG A 147 -1.39 -15.86 16.09
CA ARG A 147 -0.35 -16.87 16.36
C ARG A 147 1.03 -16.47 15.79
N GLY A 148 1.40 -15.20 15.93
CA GLY A 148 2.68 -14.69 15.44
C GLY A 148 2.83 -14.73 13.91
N GLY A 149 1.74 -14.55 13.17
CA GLY A 149 1.75 -14.47 11.70
C GLY A 149 1.46 -15.78 10.97
N GLN A 150 1.24 -16.89 11.69
CA GLN A 150 0.91 -18.18 11.07
C GLN A 150 -0.43 -18.18 10.35
N SER A 151 -1.36 -17.33 10.78
CA SER A 151 -2.62 -17.15 10.08
C SER A 151 -2.91 -15.66 9.95
N LYS A 152 -3.31 -15.28 8.74
CA LYS A 152 -3.46 -13.89 8.34
C LYS A 152 -4.81 -13.69 7.69
N PHE A 153 -5.46 -12.62 8.09
CA PHE A 153 -6.68 -12.12 7.50
C PHE A 153 -6.33 -10.87 6.69
N LYS A 154 -6.84 -10.77 5.46
CA LYS A 154 -6.73 -9.57 4.62
C LYS A 154 -8.10 -9.20 4.09
N GLY A 155 -8.54 -7.97 4.30
CA GLY A 155 -9.75 -7.41 3.71
C GLY A 155 -9.43 -6.45 2.57
N GLU A 156 -10.09 -6.63 1.44
CA GLU A 156 -10.08 -5.71 0.29
C GLU A 156 -11.47 -5.10 0.12
N LEU A 157 -11.57 -3.78 0.05
CA LEU A 157 -12.79 -3.08 -0.33
C LEU A 157 -12.89 -3.13 -1.86
N THR A 158 -13.91 -3.82 -2.39
CA THR A 158 -14.07 -4.04 -3.84
C THR A 158 -15.20 -3.21 -4.45
N CYS A 159 -16.11 -2.68 -3.64
CA CYS A 159 -17.15 -1.76 -4.08
C CYS A 159 -17.56 -0.83 -2.94
N MET A 160 -17.88 0.44 -3.26
CA MET A 160 -18.43 1.37 -2.27
C MET A 160 -19.96 1.35 -2.19
N ASN A 161 -20.67 1.07 -3.30
CA ASN A 161 -22.13 1.14 -3.37
C ASN A 161 -22.72 0.03 -4.27
N PRO A 162 -23.32 -1.03 -3.70
CA PRO A 162 -23.34 -1.34 -2.26
C PRO A 162 -21.92 -1.60 -1.74
N THR A 163 -21.64 -1.26 -0.49
CA THR A 163 -20.33 -1.51 0.11
C THR A 163 -20.05 -3.01 0.11
N ARG A 164 -18.91 -3.42 -0.43
CA ARG A 164 -18.51 -4.83 -0.53
C ARG A 164 -17.05 -5.00 -0.15
N TYR A 165 -16.80 -5.95 0.73
CA TYR A 165 -15.46 -6.41 1.08
C TYR A 165 -15.24 -7.84 0.60
N GLU A 166 -14.04 -8.14 0.13
CA GLU A 166 -13.54 -9.49 -0.09
C GLU A 166 -12.48 -9.81 0.95
N ILE A 167 -12.71 -10.90 1.68
CA ILE A 167 -11.88 -11.33 2.79
C ILE A 167 -11.07 -12.55 2.35
N PHE A 168 -9.76 -12.43 2.44
CA PHE A 168 -8.80 -13.48 2.14
C PHE A 168 -8.17 -13.99 3.43
N LEU A 169 -8.06 -15.31 3.55
CA LEU A 169 -7.48 -15.96 4.71
C LEU A 169 -6.26 -16.77 4.29
N GLU A 170 -5.14 -16.56 4.97
CA GLU A 170 -3.90 -17.30 4.78
C GLU A 170 -3.61 -18.14 6.03
N GLY A 171 -2.99 -19.31 5.86
CA GLY A 171 -2.71 -20.24 6.96
C GLY A 171 -3.94 -20.99 7.49
N ILE A 172 -5.04 -20.97 6.73
CA ILE A 172 -6.26 -21.75 6.97
C ILE A 172 -6.25 -22.97 6.05
N GLN A 173 -6.58 -24.14 6.58
CA GLN A 173 -6.58 -25.37 5.80
C GLN A 173 -7.83 -25.44 4.89
N THR A 174 -7.67 -25.97 3.69
CA THR A 174 -8.81 -26.32 2.82
C THR A 174 -9.75 -27.28 3.54
N TYR A 175 -11.05 -27.03 3.44
CA TYR A 175 -12.16 -27.69 4.12
C TYR A 175 -12.18 -27.49 5.65
N GLU A 176 -11.42 -26.54 6.21
CA GLU A 176 -11.60 -26.13 7.60
C GLU A 176 -12.98 -25.47 7.76
N LYS A 177 -13.76 -25.92 8.73
CA LYS A 177 -15.04 -25.29 9.07
C LYS A 177 -14.78 -23.97 9.80
N LEU A 178 -15.33 -22.89 9.26
CA LEU A 178 -15.29 -21.56 9.84
C LEU A 178 -16.69 -21.15 10.25
N LYS A 179 -16.82 -20.60 11.46
CA LYS A 179 -18.03 -19.95 11.93
C LYS A 179 -17.85 -18.45 11.73
N ILE A 180 -18.72 -17.84 10.93
CA ILE A 180 -18.69 -16.42 10.61
C ILE A 180 -19.90 -15.76 11.26
N ALA A 181 -19.67 -14.68 11.99
CA ALA A 181 -20.72 -13.81 12.49
C ALA A 181 -20.44 -12.38 12.06
N SER A 182 -21.48 -11.65 11.67
CA SER A 182 -21.41 -10.24 11.34
C SER A 182 -22.56 -9.49 11.99
N ASP A 183 -22.22 -8.47 12.77
CA ASP A 183 -23.17 -7.56 13.41
C ASP A 183 -23.08 -6.18 12.77
N SER A 184 -24.16 -5.70 12.16
CA SER A 184 -24.21 -4.38 11.52
C SER A 184 -25.53 -3.70 11.81
N SER A 185 -25.51 -2.51 12.42
CA SER A 185 -26.72 -1.70 12.68
C SER A 185 -27.90 -2.45 13.32
N GLY A 186 -27.63 -3.44 14.18
CA GLY A 186 -28.62 -4.28 14.87
C GLY A 186 -29.04 -5.54 14.10
N GLU A 187 -28.60 -5.72 12.85
CA GLU A 187 -28.74 -6.96 12.10
C GLU A 187 -27.57 -7.90 12.44
N HIS A 188 -27.90 -9.11 12.87
CA HIS A 188 -26.94 -10.17 13.19
C HIS A 188 -27.10 -11.32 12.18
N LEU A 189 -26.01 -11.63 11.49
CA LEU A 189 -25.94 -12.80 10.59
C LEU A 189 -24.88 -13.75 11.12
N GLU A 190 -25.21 -15.03 11.21
CA GLU A 190 -24.30 -16.09 11.60
C GLU A 190 -24.38 -17.23 10.58
N ASN A 191 -23.24 -17.70 10.10
CA ASN A 191 -23.18 -18.78 9.12
C ASN A 191 -21.92 -19.65 9.30
N ASP A 192 -22.04 -20.91 8.94
CA ASP A 192 -20.93 -21.85 8.88
C ASP A 192 -20.51 -22.05 7.43
N LEU A 193 -19.20 -22.02 7.15
CA LEU A 193 -18.69 -22.34 5.82
C LEU A 193 -17.45 -23.23 5.88
N TYR A 194 -17.27 -24.05 4.84
CA TYR A 194 -16.06 -24.83 4.63
C TYR A 194 -15.12 -24.03 3.74
N TYR A 195 -13.98 -23.61 4.30
CA TYR A 195 -13.06 -22.73 3.59
C TYR A 195 -12.32 -23.46 2.47
N THR A 196 -12.12 -22.82 1.33
CA THR A 196 -11.27 -23.35 0.26
C THR A 196 -10.05 -22.45 0.13
N GLN A 197 -8.83 -22.99 0.20
CA GLN A 197 -7.63 -22.16 0.12
C GLN A 197 -7.60 -21.36 -1.19
N GLY A 198 -7.35 -20.06 -1.08
CA GLY A 198 -7.37 -19.12 -2.21
C GLY A 198 -8.76 -18.58 -2.56
N SER A 199 -9.84 -19.08 -1.96
CA SER A 199 -11.14 -18.44 -2.05
C SER A 199 -11.21 -17.20 -1.17
N CYS A 200 -12.08 -16.26 -1.54
CA CYS A 200 -12.46 -15.14 -0.70
C CYS A 200 -13.84 -15.34 -0.08
N ILE A 201 -14.07 -14.71 1.06
CA ILE A 201 -15.40 -14.56 1.66
C ILE A 201 -15.88 -13.16 1.29
N ALA A 202 -16.97 -13.07 0.54
CA ALA A 202 -17.59 -11.81 0.20
C ALA A 202 -18.53 -11.35 1.32
N LEU A 203 -18.37 -10.11 1.78
CA LEU A 203 -19.19 -9.48 2.80
C LEU A 203 -19.82 -8.20 2.26
N MET A 204 -21.13 -8.04 2.48
CA MET A 204 -21.88 -6.83 2.17
C MET A 204 -22.51 -6.31 3.47
N PRO A 205 -21.82 -5.44 4.22
CA PRO A 205 -22.25 -5.05 5.57
C PRO A 205 -23.46 -4.11 5.61
N GLY A 206 -23.99 -3.69 4.46
CA GLY A 206 -25.08 -2.73 4.37
C GLY A 206 -26.42 -3.28 4.82
N VAL A 207 -27.14 -2.50 5.62
CA VAL A 207 -28.47 -2.84 6.16
C VAL A 207 -29.55 -1.98 5.52
N ILE A 208 -30.70 -2.59 5.20
CA ILE A 208 -31.81 -1.90 4.55
C ILE A 208 -32.31 -0.74 5.44
N GLY A 209 -32.49 0.45 4.83
CA GLY A 209 -32.95 1.65 5.52
C GLY A 209 -31.87 2.36 6.36
N LYS A 210 -30.61 1.90 6.29
CA LYS A 210 -29.46 2.54 6.92
C LYS A 210 -28.51 3.08 5.85
N GLU A 211 -27.96 4.26 6.08
CA GLU A 211 -27.08 4.94 5.10
C GLU A 211 -25.59 4.62 5.31
N GLY A 212 -25.26 3.98 6.43
CA GLY A 212 -23.91 3.64 6.82
C GLY A 212 -23.87 3.01 8.21
N GLY A 213 -22.69 2.51 8.57
CA GLY A 213 -22.41 1.99 9.89
C GLY A 213 -21.02 1.38 10.00
N PHE A 214 -20.85 0.61 11.06
CA PHE A 214 -19.77 -0.35 11.19
C PHE A 214 -20.35 -1.75 11.25
N CYS A 215 -19.64 -2.69 10.64
CA CYS A 215 -19.90 -4.11 10.78
C CYS A 215 -18.79 -4.73 11.64
N ASP A 216 -19.16 -5.30 12.77
CA ASP A 216 -18.27 -6.11 13.59
C ASP A 216 -18.30 -7.54 13.03
N LEU A 217 -17.28 -7.88 12.24
CA LEU A 217 -17.08 -9.19 11.64
C LEU A 217 -16.24 -10.05 12.59
N SER A 218 -16.71 -11.27 12.85
CA SER A 218 -15.90 -12.30 13.50
C SER A 218 -15.84 -13.59 12.69
N ILE A 219 -14.65 -14.17 12.61
CA ILE A 219 -14.41 -15.48 12.00
C ILE A 219 -13.75 -16.37 13.03
N THR A 220 -14.47 -17.40 13.47
CA THR A 220 -13.98 -18.39 14.43
C THR A 220 -13.62 -19.68 13.70
N ARG A 221 -12.37 -20.09 13.85
CA ARG A 221 -11.85 -21.36 13.32
C ARG A 221 -12.38 -22.54 14.12
N GLN A 222 -12.41 -23.73 13.51
CA GLN A 222 -12.71 -24.97 14.21
C GLN A 222 -11.79 -25.23 15.41
N LYS A 223 -10.53 -24.77 15.33
CA LYS A 223 -9.53 -24.87 16.42
C LYS A 223 -9.68 -23.79 17.50
N GLY A 224 -10.70 -22.94 17.42
CA GLY A 224 -11.05 -21.94 18.43
C GLY A 224 -10.42 -20.55 18.24
N ASP A 225 -9.49 -20.36 17.30
CA ASP A 225 -8.99 -19.00 17.05
C ASP A 225 -10.09 -18.12 16.49
N LYS A 226 -10.09 -16.86 16.90
CA LYS A 226 -11.06 -15.86 16.46
C LYS A 226 -10.34 -14.67 15.82
N PHE A 227 -10.77 -14.29 14.63
CA PHE A 227 -10.46 -13.00 14.02
C PHE A 227 -11.63 -12.06 14.27
N GLU A 228 -11.35 -10.81 14.63
CA GLU A 228 -12.38 -9.79 14.87
C GLU A 228 -11.98 -8.49 14.17
N LEU A 229 -12.85 -8.00 13.27
CA LEU A 229 -12.62 -6.77 12.52
C LEU A 229 -13.83 -5.89 12.55
N LYS A 230 -13.57 -4.58 12.64
CA LYS A 230 -14.58 -3.55 12.52
C LYS A 230 -14.47 -2.91 11.14
N LEU A 231 -15.47 -3.13 10.30
CA LEU A 231 -15.48 -2.72 8.89
C LEU A 231 -16.44 -1.54 8.70
N PRO A 232 -15.97 -0.35 8.31
CA PRO A 232 -16.84 0.78 8.00
C PRO A 232 -17.60 0.55 6.69
N TRP A 233 -18.80 1.10 6.56
CA TRP A 233 -19.56 1.03 5.32
C TRP A 233 -20.50 2.22 5.15
N GLY A 234 -20.95 2.48 3.92
CA GLY A 234 -21.82 3.63 3.62
C GLY A 234 -21.17 4.97 4.00
N LYS A 235 -21.90 5.84 4.70
CA LYS A 235 -21.41 7.19 5.08
C LYS A 235 -20.13 7.17 5.94
N GLU A 236 -19.90 6.13 6.74
CA GLU A 236 -18.71 5.99 7.58
C GLU A 236 -17.43 5.86 6.77
N LEU A 237 -17.50 5.34 5.53
CA LEU A 237 -16.36 5.33 4.61
C LEU A 237 -15.96 6.74 4.17
N LEU A 238 -16.94 7.64 4.01
CA LEU A 238 -16.69 9.00 3.53
C LEU A 238 -15.83 9.81 4.53
N GLY A 239 -15.96 9.53 5.82
CA GLY A 239 -15.11 10.14 6.85
C GLY A 239 -13.61 9.83 6.67
N TYR A 240 -13.25 8.74 6.00
CA TYR A 240 -11.84 8.43 5.69
C TYR A 240 -11.29 9.26 4.53
N LEU A 241 -12.18 9.82 3.70
CA LEU A 241 -11.83 10.77 2.64
C LEU A 241 -11.69 12.19 3.19
N GLU A 242 -12.27 12.48 4.36
CA GLU A 242 -12.12 13.76 5.06
C GLU A 242 -10.66 13.94 5.51
N GLY A 243 -9.91 14.72 4.74
CA GLY A 243 -8.48 14.91 4.93
C GLY A 243 -7.60 14.24 3.88
N GLU A 244 -8.14 13.84 2.73
CA GLU A 244 -7.34 13.58 1.53
C GLU A 244 -6.33 14.71 1.33
N ARG A 245 -5.06 14.38 1.54
CA ARG A 245 -3.91 15.21 1.26
C ARG A 245 -3.12 14.48 0.19
N GLU A 246 -2.48 15.22 -0.70
CA GLU A 246 -1.48 14.62 -1.58
C GLU A 246 -0.49 13.78 -0.75
N PRO A 247 0.07 12.68 -1.31
CA PRO A 247 1.12 11.92 -0.66
C PRO A 247 2.12 12.85 -0.02
N MET A 248 2.56 12.52 1.20
CA MET A 248 3.46 13.37 1.95
C MET A 248 4.79 13.47 1.19
N VAL A 249 4.92 14.51 0.39
CA VAL A 249 6.22 15.04 0.05
C VAL A 249 6.77 15.53 1.38
N LEU A 250 7.88 14.94 1.85
CA LEU A 250 8.71 15.51 2.91
C LEU A 250 9.39 16.79 2.35
N GLY A 251 8.56 17.70 1.85
CA GLY A 251 8.91 18.97 1.28
C GLY A 251 9.07 19.90 2.46
N PHE A 252 10.30 19.96 2.96
CA PHE A 252 10.69 21.12 3.73
C PHE A 252 10.51 22.33 2.82
N SER A 253 9.51 23.16 3.10
CA SER A 253 9.70 24.58 2.89
C SER A 253 11.00 24.90 3.63
N SER A 254 12.00 25.39 2.92
CA SER A 254 13.14 26.02 3.56
C SER A 254 12.53 27.00 4.55
N VAL A 255 12.67 26.74 5.85
CA VAL A 255 12.49 27.79 6.84
C VAL A 255 13.47 28.84 6.38
N ALA A 256 12.93 29.93 5.81
CA ALA A 256 13.73 31.08 5.45
C ALA A 256 14.45 31.44 6.75
N ILE A 257 15.76 31.20 6.80
CA ILE A 257 16.60 31.82 7.80
C ILE A 257 16.51 33.29 7.46
N GLU A 258 15.55 33.95 8.10
CA GLU A 258 15.45 35.39 8.17
C GLU A 258 16.82 35.82 8.66
N LYS A 259 17.65 36.36 7.76
CA LYS A 259 18.86 37.08 8.14
C LYS A 259 18.38 38.26 8.99
N ARG A 260 18.23 38.03 10.29
CA ARG A 260 18.19 39.13 11.27
C ARG A 260 19.52 39.82 11.13
N GLY A 261 19.47 41.01 10.55
CA GLY A 261 20.59 41.92 10.47
C GLY A 261 21.19 42.07 11.86
N LEU A 262 22.43 41.62 12.00
CA LEU A 262 23.31 42.22 12.99
C LEU A 262 23.78 43.54 12.36
N LYS A 263 23.40 44.62 13.05
CA LYS A 263 23.91 45.96 12.86
C LYS A 263 25.44 45.99 12.99
#